data_AF-A0A8H7BIK6-F1
#
_entry.id   AF-A0A8H7BIK6-F1
#
_cell.length_a   1.000
_cell.length_b   1.000
_cell.length_c   1.000
_cell.angle_alpha   90.00
_cell.angle_beta   90.00
_cell.angle_gamma   90.00
#
_symmetry.space_group_name_H-M   'P 1'
#
loop_
_entity.id
_entity.type
_entity.pdbx_description
1 polymer ?
#
loop_
_entity_poly.entity_id
_entity_poly.type
_entity_poly.pdbx_seq_one_letter_code
_entity_poly.pdbx_strand_id
1 'polypeptide(L)'
;MQGKWERTLYGERGLIMTLSIVKIATDPHEQMNGRALIQVSAETGDNCIVLYPGTNGTYTAAEAKEVFMNFGPEDWVIQQNEISQGGGIMRAAAERGLSVIFNPAPLTQGILDEFPFEKVTILVVNEHEGEDLYRELGGKKNLKGLDLASELLNHFRSTHGIVLTLGGEGVVAKFRHQDKLRDFIVPSKKVDVKDTTAAGDTFVGYFLSTFLREQKLDYFTRVQYSLEEATVASSIAIQREGSMISVPTLSEVQQVRMTEQETR
;
A
#
# COMPACT_ATOMS: atom_id res chain seq x y z
N MET A 1 -3.63 22.24 -18.89
CA MET A 1 -3.95 20.78 -18.92
C MET A 1 -3.11 20.06 -17.86
N GLN A 2 -3.37 20.34 -16.58
CA GLN A 2 -2.62 19.71 -15.48
C GLN A 2 -3.15 18.28 -15.26
N GLY A 3 -2.25 17.31 -15.16
CA GLY A 3 -2.59 15.93 -14.83
C GLY A 3 -3.31 15.12 -15.92
N LYS A 4 -3.22 15.50 -17.21
CA LYS A 4 -3.68 14.64 -18.32
C LYS A 4 -2.78 13.40 -18.44
N TRP A 5 -1.46 13.60 -18.30
CA TRP A 5 -0.49 12.51 -18.33
C TRP A 5 -0.70 11.54 -17.15
N GLU A 6 -0.93 12.04 -15.93
CA GLU A 6 -1.25 11.21 -14.75
C GLU A 6 -2.53 10.42 -14.97
N ARG A 7 -3.59 11.06 -15.47
CA ARG A 7 -4.85 10.37 -15.77
C ARG A 7 -4.68 9.25 -16.80
N THR A 8 -3.90 9.48 -17.85
CA THR A 8 -3.58 8.42 -18.82
C THR A 8 -2.75 7.32 -18.15
N LEU A 9 -1.69 7.68 -17.42
CA LEU A 9 -0.79 6.75 -16.74
C LEU A 9 -1.52 5.84 -15.75
N TYR A 10 -2.39 6.40 -14.91
CA TYR A 10 -3.20 5.67 -13.94
C TYR A 10 -4.35 4.90 -14.61
N GLY A 11 -4.97 5.48 -15.65
CA GLY A 11 -6.00 4.82 -16.45
C GLY A 11 -5.52 3.53 -17.11
N GLU A 12 -4.32 3.55 -17.70
CA GLU A 12 -3.66 2.36 -18.27
C GLU A 12 -3.34 1.30 -17.21
N ARG A 13 -3.27 1.68 -15.93
CA ARG A 13 -3.03 0.80 -14.77
C ARG A 13 -4.32 0.40 -14.04
N GLY A 14 -5.47 0.62 -14.66
CA GLY A 14 -6.77 0.17 -14.15
C GLY A 14 -7.45 1.12 -13.16
N LEU A 15 -6.89 2.32 -12.95
CA LEU A 15 -7.46 3.34 -12.08
C LEU A 15 -8.25 4.36 -12.89
N ILE A 16 -9.58 4.29 -12.82
CA ILE A 16 -10.45 5.36 -13.31
C ILE A 16 -10.55 6.43 -12.22
N MET A 17 -9.67 7.43 -12.26
CA MET A 17 -9.67 8.53 -11.28
C MET A 17 -10.25 9.81 -11.85
N THR A 18 -11.09 10.46 -11.06
CA THR A 18 -11.25 11.92 -11.14
C THR A 18 -10.02 12.52 -10.48
N LEU A 19 -9.07 13.01 -11.28
CA LEU A 19 -7.87 13.65 -10.75
C LEU A 19 -8.23 15.07 -10.26
N SER A 20 -8.43 15.20 -8.96
CA SER A 20 -8.40 16.49 -8.27
C SER A 20 -6.97 16.70 -7.74
N ILE A 21 -6.17 17.49 -8.44
CA ILE A 21 -4.88 17.92 -7.90
C ILE A 21 -5.18 18.92 -6.81
N VAL A 22 -5.03 18.50 -5.55
CA VAL A 22 -5.01 19.45 -4.45
C VAL A 22 -3.65 20.13 -4.51
N LYS A 23 -3.65 21.41 -4.86
CA LYS A 23 -2.45 22.23 -4.81
C LYS A 23 -2.13 22.54 -3.35
N ILE A 24 -1.45 21.62 -2.67
CA ILE A 24 -0.97 21.84 -1.31
C ILE A 24 0.40 22.52 -1.42
N ALA A 25 0.36 23.85 -1.41
CA ALA A 25 1.42 24.82 -1.16
C ALA A 25 1.17 26.07 -2.02
N THR A 26 0.81 27.16 -1.36
CA THR A 26 0.74 28.51 -1.95
C THR A 26 2.01 29.31 -1.68
N ASP A 27 3.03 28.76 -1.02
CA ASP A 27 4.27 29.47 -0.76
C ASP A 27 5.33 29.21 -1.86
N PRO A 28 5.58 30.17 -2.78
CA PRO A 28 6.63 30.08 -3.79
C PRO A 28 8.05 30.30 -3.23
N HIS A 29 8.24 30.49 -1.91
CA HIS A 29 9.55 30.69 -1.31
C HIS A 29 10.16 29.39 -0.72
N GLU A 30 11.07 28.80 -1.50
CA GLU A 30 12.32 28.13 -1.05
C GLU A 30 12.33 26.71 -0.45
N GLN A 31 11.27 25.89 -0.50
CA GLN A 31 11.41 24.47 -0.12
C GLN A 31 11.54 23.53 -1.33
N MET A 32 12.60 22.73 -1.31
CA MET A 32 12.86 21.72 -2.34
C MET A 32 11.94 20.52 -2.13
N ASN A 33 11.52 19.87 -3.22
CA ASN A 33 10.81 18.59 -3.14
C ASN A 33 11.62 17.56 -2.34
N GLY A 34 10.91 16.62 -1.71
CA GLY A 34 11.53 15.47 -1.08
C GLY A 34 12.45 14.71 -2.05
N ARG A 35 13.57 14.21 -1.55
CA ARG A 35 14.60 13.49 -2.33
C ARG A 35 15.12 12.32 -1.52
N ALA A 36 15.26 11.17 -2.17
CA ALA A 36 16.09 10.08 -1.70
C ALA A 36 17.38 10.09 -2.51
N LEU A 37 18.52 10.23 -1.84
CA LEU A 37 19.83 9.98 -2.44
C LEU A 37 20.20 8.53 -2.13
N ILE A 38 20.17 7.68 -3.15
CA ILE A 38 20.49 6.26 -3.04
C ILE A 38 21.90 6.05 -3.57
N GLN A 39 22.79 5.56 -2.71
CA GLN A 39 24.14 5.16 -3.07
C GLN A 39 24.18 3.63 -3.04
N VAL A 40 24.58 3.02 -4.16
CA VAL A 40 24.75 1.57 -4.27
C VAL A 40 26.23 1.26 -4.24
N SER A 41 26.66 0.41 -3.31
CA SER A 41 28.04 -0.08 -3.25
C SER A 41 28.33 -0.90 -4.50
N ALA A 42 29.31 -0.48 -5.30
CA ALA A 42 29.74 -1.25 -6.47
C ALA A 42 30.38 -2.60 -6.08
N GLU A 43 30.88 -2.74 -4.85
CA GLU A 43 31.55 -3.95 -4.37
C GLU A 43 30.56 -4.98 -3.78
N THR A 44 29.64 -4.52 -2.93
CA THR A 44 28.73 -5.39 -2.17
C THR A 44 27.29 -5.39 -2.71
N GLY A 45 26.90 -4.39 -3.51
CA GLY A 45 25.52 -4.16 -3.92
C GLY A 45 24.62 -3.55 -2.83
N ASP A 46 25.18 -3.20 -1.66
CA ASP A 46 24.41 -2.61 -0.57
C ASP A 46 23.92 -1.20 -0.89
N ASN A 47 22.73 -0.87 -0.40
CA ASN A 47 22.13 0.46 -0.53
C ASN A 47 22.40 1.30 0.73
N CYS A 48 22.86 2.54 0.55
CA CYS A 48 22.81 3.61 1.54
C CYS A 48 21.82 4.67 1.05
N ILE A 49 20.76 4.91 1.84
CA ILE A 49 19.68 5.83 1.47
C ILE A 49 19.72 7.03 2.41
N VAL A 50 19.94 8.22 1.85
CA VAL A 50 19.85 9.50 2.57
C VAL A 50 18.56 10.20 2.15
N LEU A 51 17.63 10.35 3.10
CA LEU A 51 16.35 10.99 2.86
C LEU A 51 16.40 12.48 3.22
N TYR A 52 16.03 13.32 2.27
CA TYR A 52 15.69 14.71 2.49
C TYR A 52 14.17 14.85 2.33
N PRO A 53 13.39 15.04 3.43
CA PRO A 53 11.93 15.02 3.35
C PRO A 53 11.37 16.19 2.52
N GLY A 54 12.05 17.34 2.52
CA GLY A 54 11.60 18.52 1.76
C GLY A 54 10.13 18.86 2.05
N THR A 55 9.37 19.17 1.00
CA THR A 55 7.93 19.47 1.08
C THR A 55 7.07 18.31 1.60
N ASN A 56 7.57 17.07 1.67
CA ASN A 56 6.81 15.99 2.33
C ASN A 56 6.65 16.23 3.84
N GLY A 57 7.53 17.03 4.43
CA GLY A 57 7.47 17.41 5.84
C GLY A 57 6.55 18.59 6.17
N THR A 58 5.81 19.14 5.20
CA THR A 58 5.00 20.35 5.41
C THR A 58 3.49 20.14 5.39
N TYR A 59 3.02 18.94 5.06
CA TYR A 59 1.60 18.62 5.06
C TYR A 59 0.98 18.75 6.46
N THR A 60 -0.19 19.39 6.52
CA THR A 60 -0.95 19.52 7.75
C THR A 60 -2.25 18.72 7.72
N ALA A 61 -2.71 18.28 8.89
CA ALA A 61 -4.01 17.63 9.01
C ALA A 61 -5.18 18.55 8.63
N ALA A 62 -5.03 19.87 8.79
CA ALA A 62 -6.03 20.86 8.41
C ALA A 62 -6.23 20.92 6.89
N GLU A 63 -5.13 20.98 6.12
CA GLU A 63 -5.18 20.95 4.65
C GLU A 63 -5.81 19.65 4.15
N ALA A 64 -5.39 18.50 4.71
CA ALA A 64 -5.99 17.21 4.34
C ALA A 64 -7.50 17.16 4.65
N LYS A 65 -7.93 17.74 5.77
CA LYS A 65 -9.35 17.81 6.13
C LYS A 65 -10.17 18.60 5.10
N GLU A 66 -9.66 19.73 4.62
CA GLU A 66 -10.31 20.51 3.55
C GLU A 66 -10.46 19.69 2.26
N VAL A 67 -9.44 18.90 1.91
CA VAL A 67 -9.49 17.98 0.76
C VAL A 67 -10.59 16.94 0.93
N PHE A 68 -10.63 16.30 2.09
CA PHE A 68 -11.59 15.22 2.39
C PHE A 68 -13.05 15.69 2.39
N MET A 69 -13.33 17.00 2.48
CA MET A 69 -14.70 17.53 2.32
C MET A 69 -15.32 17.14 0.97
N ASN A 70 -14.50 16.93 -0.07
CA ASN A 70 -14.95 16.57 -1.42
C ASN A 70 -15.26 15.06 -1.61
N PHE A 71 -14.99 14.21 -0.62
CA PHE A 71 -15.11 12.75 -0.69
C PHE A 71 -16.18 12.25 0.28
N GLY A 72 -16.75 11.07 0.06
CA GLY A 72 -17.81 10.48 0.88
C GLY A 72 -17.44 9.12 1.49
N PRO A 73 -18.34 8.51 2.30
CA PRO A 73 -18.04 7.27 3.03
C PRO A 73 -17.64 6.04 2.19
N GLU A 74 -17.93 6.05 0.89
CA GLU A 74 -17.55 4.97 -0.04
C GLU A 74 -16.14 5.16 -0.61
N ASP A 75 -15.50 6.30 -0.35
CA ASP A 75 -14.17 6.62 -0.85
C ASP A 75 -13.06 6.11 0.08
N TRP A 76 -11.88 5.91 -0.51
CA TRP A 76 -10.71 5.33 0.15
C TRP A 76 -9.54 6.31 0.19
N VAL A 77 -8.76 6.23 1.26
CA VAL A 77 -7.46 6.88 1.40
C VAL A 77 -6.39 5.80 1.48
N ILE A 78 -5.39 5.90 0.61
CA ILE A 78 -4.12 5.17 0.74
C ILE A 78 -3.17 6.07 1.51
N GLN A 79 -2.55 5.54 2.56
CA GLN A 79 -1.62 6.30 3.37
C GLN A 79 -0.34 5.50 3.67
N GLN A 80 0.79 6.20 3.64
CA GLN A 80 2.11 5.72 4.04
C GLN A 80 2.70 6.58 5.17
N ASN A 81 3.88 6.20 5.68
CA ASN A 81 4.59 6.93 6.73
C ASN A 81 5.73 7.83 6.20
N GLU A 82 5.48 8.53 5.09
CA GLU A 82 6.49 9.37 4.43
C GLU A 82 6.13 10.86 4.39
N ILE A 83 5.10 11.26 5.12
CA ILE A 83 4.61 12.65 5.21
C ILE A 83 4.43 13.11 6.65
N SER A 84 4.50 14.43 6.87
CA SER A 84 4.21 15.01 8.17
C SER A 84 2.75 14.85 8.59
N GLN A 85 2.52 14.81 9.90
CA GLN A 85 1.19 14.74 10.52
C GLN A 85 0.31 13.57 10.06
N GLY A 86 0.92 12.45 9.64
CA GLY A 86 0.20 11.29 9.13
C GLY A 86 -0.95 10.82 10.03
N GLY A 87 -0.72 10.68 11.33
CA GLY A 87 -1.79 10.30 12.27
C GLY A 87 -2.96 11.30 12.32
N GLY A 88 -2.69 12.61 12.20
CA GLY A 88 -3.73 13.64 12.12
C GLY A 88 -4.54 13.57 10.83
N ILE A 89 -3.87 13.32 9.70
CA ILE A 89 -4.50 13.11 8.40
C ILE A 89 -5.39 11.86 8.43
N MET A 90 -4.92 10.77 9.02
CA MET A 90 -5.69 9.53 9.17
C MET A 90 -6.95 9.73 10.03
N ARG A 91 -6.83 10.49 11.13
CA ARG A 91 -8.00 10.89 11.95
C ARG A 91 -9.03 11.67 11.12
N ALA A 92 -8.58 12.66 10.34
CA ALA A 92 -9.47 13.46 9.50
C ALA A 92 -10.18 12.62 8.42
N ALA A 93 -9.49 11.66 7.82
CA ALA A 93 -10.08 10.73 6.86
C ALA A 93 -11.18 9.88 7.51
N ALA A 94 -10.89 9.30 8.68
CA ALA A 94 -11.84 8.47 9.40
C ALA A 94 -13.06 9.26 9.94
N GLU A 95 -12.86 10.49 10.41
CA GLU A 95 -13.95 11.41 10.81
C GLU A 95 -14.91 11.71 9.65
N ARG A 96 -14.40 11.73 8.42
CA ARG A 96 -15.18 11.94 7.20
C ARG A 96 -15.92 10.67 6.73
N GLY A 97 -15.63 9.52 7.35
CA GLY A 97 -16.17 8.21 7.00
C GLY A 97 -15.38 7.48 5.91
N LEU A 98 -14.20 7.97 5.53
CA LEU A 98 -13.37 7.33 4.50
C LEU A 98 -12.78 6.02 5.03
N SER A 99 -12.68 5.03 4.14
CA SER A 99 -11.93 3.81 4.42
C SER A 99 -10.44 4.08 4.28
N VAL A 100 -9.62 3.56 5.20
CA VAL A 100 -8.17 3.77 5.20
C VAL A 100 -7.46 2.44 4.93
N ILE A 101 -6.72 2.38 3.83
CA ILE A 101 -5.67 1.37 3.65
C ILE A 101 -4.34 2.01 4.04
N PHE A 102 -3.68 1.41 5.02
CA PHE A 102 -2.45 1.93 5.59
C PHE A 102 -1.30 0.96 5.31
N ASN A 103 -0.24 1.49 4.70
CA ASN A 103 1.04 0.81 4.64
C ASN A 103 2.05 1.66 5.42
N PRO A 104 2.33 1.33 6.69
CA PRO A 104 3.18 2.15 7.57
C PRO A 104 4.67 2.06 7.19
N ALA A 105 5.01 2.01 5.90
CA ALA A 105 6.38 2.00 5.43
C ALA A 105 6.90 3.44 5.30
N PRO A 106 8.12 3.74 5.79
CA PRO A 106 8.91 2.90 6.69
C PRO A 106 8.28 2.83 8.09
N LEU A 107 8.31 1.64 8.71
CA LEU A 107 7.80 1.46 10.07
C LEU A 107 8.79 2.08 11.06
N THR A 108 8.36 3.12 11.77
CA THR A 108 9.18 3.82 12.77
C THR A 108 8.89 3.31 14.18
N GLN A 109 9.87 3.41 15.08
CA GLN A 109 9.66 3.12 16.49
C GLN A 109 8.65 4.10 17.08
N GLY A 110 7.62 3.60 17.78
CA GLY A 110 6.57 4.44 18.38
C GLY A 110 5.43 4.77 17.42
N ILE A 111 5.33 4.07 16.29
CA ILE A 111 4.27 4.26 15.30
C ILE A 111 2.87 4.13 15.93
N LEU A 112 2.72 3.29 16.96
CA LEU A 112 1.44 3.08 17.65
C LEU A 112 0.97 4.34 18.40
N ASP A 113 1.88 5.20 18.83
CA ASP A 113 1.57 6.48 19.49
C ASP A 113 1.29 7.59 18.45
N GLU A 114 1.90 7.49 17.28
CA GLU A 114 1.77 8.49 16.21
C GLU A 114 0.47 8.35 15.41
N PHE A 115 0.05 7.10 15.13
CA PHE A 115 -1.07 6.79 14.25
C PHE A 115 -2.26 6.13 14.98
N PRO A 116 -3.51 6.50 14.64
CA PRO A 116 -4.70 5.88 15.19
C PRO A 116 -5.01 4.54 14.49
N PHE A 117 -4.27 3.48 14.82
CA PHE A 117 -4.44 2.16 14.16
C PHE A 117 -5.88 1.61 14.23
N GLU A 118 -6.67 2.01 15.23
CA GLU A 118 -8.08 1.67 15.34
C GLU A 118 -8.95 2.27 14.22
N LYS A 119 -8.42 3.17 13.41
CA LYS A 119 -9.09 3.75 12.24
C LYS A 119 -8.70 3.09 10.92
N VAL A 120 -7.73 2.17 10.94
CA VAL A 120 -7.25 1.48 9.75
C VAL A 120 -8.25 0.41 9.33
N THR A 121 -8.75 0.50 8.08
CA THR A 121 -9.66 -0.48 7.49
C THR A 121 -8.92 -1.71 6.98
N ILE A 122 -7.79 -1.50 6.27
CA ILE A 122 -6.89 -2.57 5.81
C ILE A 122 -5.47 -2.17 6.15
N LEU A 123 -4.73 -3.02 6.85
CA LEU A 123 -3.32 -2.83 7.14
C LEU A 123 -2.49 -3.70 6.20
N VAL A 124 -1.54 -3.09 5.50
CA VAL A 124 -0.58 -3.80 4.64
C VAL A 124 0.83 -3.55 5.16
N VAL A 125 1.54 -4.61 5.54
CA VAL A 125 2.92 -4.55 6.00
C VAL A 125 3.71 -5.68 5.37
N ASN A 126 5.03 -5.54 5.26
CA ASN A 126 5.87 -6.69 4.97
C ASN A 126 6.02 -7.59 6.21
N GLU A 127 6.58 -8.79 6.06
CA GLU A 127 6.73 -9.74 7.18
C GLU A 127 7.49 -9.13 8.36
N HIS A 128 8.59 -8.43 8.11
CA HIS A 128 9.44 -7.85 9.15
C HIS A 128 8.76 -6.70 9.88
N GLU A 129 8.11 -5.79 9.14
CA GLU A 129 7.28 -4.72 9.69
C GLU A 129 6.12 -5.27 10.52
N GLY A 130 5.50 -6.37 10.08
CA GLY A 130 4.46 -7.05 10.84
C GLY A 130 4.99 -7.62 12.16
N GLU A 131 6.17 -8.24 12.14
CA GLU A 131 6.83 -8.74 13.35
C GLU A 131 7.16 -7.60 14.32
N ASP A 132 7.71 -6.49 13.82
CA ASP A 132 8.08 -5.33 14.64
C ASP A 132 6.85 -4.66 15.25
N LEU A 133 5.79 -4.48 14.48
CA LEU A 133 4.51 -3.96 14.98
C LEU A 133 3.93 -4.88 16.06
N TYR A 134 4.00 -6.21 15.88
CA TYR A 134 3.56 -7.16 16.90
C TYR A 134 4.41 -7.08 18.19
N ARG A 135 5.72 -6.85 18.08
CA ARG A 135 6.59 -6.63 19.25
C ARG A 135 6.23 -5.33 19.97
N GLU A 136 5.95 -4.25 19.24
CA GLU A 136 5.54 -2.97 19.83
C GLU A 136 4.21 -3.09 20.61
N LEU A 137 3.30 -3.96 20.14
CA LEU A 137 2.07 -4.35 20.83
C LEU A 137 2.30 -5.23 22.09
N GLY A 138 3.55 -5.51 22.45
CA GLY A 138 3.93 -6.37 23.59
C GLY A 138 3.96 -7.87 23.27
N GLY A 139 3.89 -8.24 21.99
CA GLY A 139 4.02 -9.61 21.51
C GLY A 139 5.39 -10.21 21.85
N LYS A 140 5.39 -11.41 22.44
CA LYS A 140 6.62 -12.09 22.89
C LYS A 140 7.02 -13.31 22.06
N LYS A 141 6.10 -13.80 21.23
CA LYS A 141 6.32 -14.99 20.39
C LYS A 141 6.88 -14.55 19.04
N ASN A 142 7.74 -15.36 18.46
CA ASN A 142 8.14 -15.20 17.07
C ASN A 142 7.03 -15.80 16.20
N LEU A 143 6.14 -14.94 15.70
CA LEU A 143 5.04 -15.32 14.81
C LEU A 143 5.38 -14.92 13.38
N LYS A 144 4.89 -15.71 12.43
CA LYS A 144 5.08 -15.48 11.00
C LYS A 144 3.81 -15.81 10.23
N GLY A 145 3.75 -15.39 8.97
CA GLY A 145 2.68 -15.75 8.05
C GLY A 145 1.27 -15.55 8.65
N LEU A 146 0.40 -16.56 8.50
CA LEU A 146 -1.00 -16.47 8.95
C LEU A 146 -1.16 -16.32 10.47
N ASP A 147 -0.24 -16.83 11.28
CA ASP A 147 -0.31 -16.69 12.73
C ASP A 147 -0.07 -15.23 13.14
N LEU A 148 0.92 -14.58 12.51
CA LEU A 148 1.18 -13.16 12.71
C LEU A 148 0.01 -12.30 12.24
N ALA A 149 -0.53 -12.58 11.05
CA ALA A 149 -1.72 -11.87 10.54
C ALA A 149 -2.94 -12.05 11.46
N SER A 150 -3.09 -13.24 12.07
CA SER A 150 -4.16 -13.53 13.01
C SER A 150 -4.05 -12.72 14.29
N GLU A 151 -2.84 -12.62 14.88
CA GLU A 151 -2.64 -11.82 16.08
C GLU A 151 -2.82 -10.33 15.82
N LEU A 152 -2.26 -9.79 14.73
CA LEU A 152 -2.45 -8.39 14.37
C LEU A 152 -3.95 -8.06 14.16
N LEU A 153 -4.70 -8.93 13.48
CA LEU A 153 -6.15 -8.74 13.29
C LEU A 153 -6.92 -8.85 14.62
N ASN A 154 -6.42 -9.63 15.58
CA ASN A 154 -7.01 -9.72 16.91
C ASN A 154 -6.72 -8.48 17.76
N HIS A 155 -5.53 -7.89 17.65
CA HIS A 155 -5.21 -6.63 18.31
C HIS A 155 -6.01 -5.47 17.72
N PHE A 156 -6.05 -5.34 16.40
CA PHE A 156 -6.76 -4.26 15.71
C PHE A 156 -8.20 -4.66 15.35
N ARG A 157 -9.09 -4.64 16.35
CA ARG A 157 -10.46 -5.19 16.21
C ARG A 157 -11.34 -4.48 15.18
N SER A 158 -11.08 -3.21 14.89
CA SER A 158 -11.80 -2.42 13.87
C SER A 158 -11.30 -2.65 12.44
N THR A 159 -10.11 -3.24 12.29
CA THR A 159 -9.52 -3.54 10.99
C THR A 159 -10.21 -4.74 10.34
N HIS A 160 -10.51 -4.61 9.06
CA HIS A 160 -11.18 -5.63 8.27
C HIS A 160 -10.20 -6.63 7.68
N GLY A 161 -8.96 -6.22 7.41
CA GLY A 161 -7.94 -7.11 6.84
C GLY A 161 -6.52 -6.76 7.25
N ILE A 162 -5.73 -7.79 7.51
CA ILE A 162 -4.27 -7.72 7.60
C ILE A 162 -3.70 -8.42 6.37
N VAL A 163 -2.84 -7.73 5.63
CA VAL A 163 -2.12 -8.26 4.48
C VAL A 163 -0.62 -8.21 4.77
N LEU A 164 0.03 -9.37 4.75
CA LEU A 164 1.46 -9.53 4.97
C LEU A 164 2.15 -9.91 3.66
N THR A 165 2.94 -9.00 3.11
CA THR A 165 3.78 -9.30 1.94
C THR A 165 5.03 -10.06 2.39
N LEU A 166 5.33 -11.16 1.69
CA LEU A 166 6.41 -12.10 2.02
C LEU A 166 7.51 -12.09 0.95
N GLY A 167 7.60 -11.03 0.16
CA GLY A 167 8.54 -10.91 -0.95
C GLY A 167 8.41 -12.07 -1.94
N GLY A 168 9.49 -12.83 -2.13
CA GLY A 168 9.56 -13.97 -3.05
C GLY A 168 8.62 -15.13 -2.72
N GLU A 169 8.03 -15.17 -1.52
CA GLU A 169 7.07 -16.20 -1.11
C GLU A 169 5.61 -15.80 -1.38
N GLY A 170 5.35 -14.54 -1.74
CA GLY A 170 4.03 -14.03 -2.10
C GLY A 170 3.38 -13.23 -1.00
N VAL A 171 2.13 -13.54 -0.68
CA VAL A 171 1.35 -12.80 0.31
C VAL A 171 0.46 -13.75 1.10
N VAL A 172 0.34 -13.48 2.40
CA VAL A 172 -0.71 -14.06 3.23
C VAL A 172 -1.58 -12.95 3.78
N ALA A 173 -2.86 -13.24 3.96
CA ALA A 173 -3.77 -12.27 4.53
C ALA A 173 -4.86 -12.94 5.37
N LYS A 174 -5.41 -12.17 6.30
CA LYS A 174 -6.59 -12.57 7.09
C LYS A 174 -7.60 -11.45 7.07
N PHE A 175 -8.82 -11.76 6.66
CA PHE A 175 -9.92 -10.79 6.61
C PHE A 175 -11.11 -11.23 7.46
N ARG A 176 -11.81 -10.23 8.01
CA ARG A 176 -13.12 -10.37 8.65
C ARG A 176 -14.19 -9.62 7.87
N HIS A 177 -15.36 -10.24 7.72
CA HIS A 177 -16.53 -9.61 7.11
C HIS A 177 -17.81 -10.30 7.58
N GLN A 178 -18.80 -9.54 8.06
CA GLN A 178 -20.10 -10.07 8.53
C GLN A 178 -19.94 -11.30 9.44
N ASP A 179 -19.18 -11.16 10.52
CA ASP A 179 -18.85 -12.19 11.52
C ASP A 179 -18.07 -13.42 11.00
N LYS A 180 -17.69 -13.43 9.72
CA LYS A 180 -16.87 -14.49 9.13
C LYS A 180 -15.40 -14.05 9.10
N LEU A 181 -14.52 -15.02 9.30
CA LEU A 181 -13.08 -14.88 9.09
C LEU A 181 -12.66 -15.74 7.91
N ARG A 182 -11.70 -15.27 7.11
CA ARG A 182 -11.09 -16.04 6.03
C ARG A 182 -9.61 -15.77 5.93
N ASP A 183 -8.86 -16.85 5.75
CA ASP A 183 -7.42 -16.84 5.49
C ASP A 183 -7.17 -16.89 3.98
N PHE A 184 -6.13 -16.21 3.54
CA PHE A 184 -5.71 -16.13 2.15
C PHE A 184 -4.21 -16.40 2.08
N ILE A 185 -3.81 -17.24 1.12
CA ILE A 185 -2.41 -17.51 0.80
C ILE A 185 -2.29 -17.44 -0.72
N VAL A 186 -1.50 -16.50 -1.22
CA VAL A 186 -1.23 -16.36 -2.65
C VAL A 186 0.28 -16.45 -2.83
N PRO A 187 0.79 -17.56 -3.40
CA PRO A 187 2.22 -17.70 -3.62
C PRO A 187 2.71 -16.73 -4.70
N SER A 188 3.95 -16.26 -4.56
CA SER A 188 4.60 -15.52 -5.63
C SER A 188 5.03 -16.46 -6.76
N LYS A 189 5.23 -15.89 -7.94
CA LYS A 189 5.88 -16.59 -9.04
C LYS A 189 7.39 -16.41 -8.97
N LYS A 190 8.11 -17.50 -9.27
CA LYS A 190 9.54 -17.41 -9.53
C LYS A 190 9.75 -16.74 -10.88
N VAL A 191 10.37 -15.57 -10.85
CA VAL A 191 10.69 -14.75 -12.01
C VAL A 191 12.16 -14.31 -11.93
N ASP A 192 12.73 -13.88 -13.05
CA ASP A 192 14.08 -13.33 -13.07
C ASP A 192 14.08 -11.90 -12.52
N VAL A 193 14.58 -11.74 -11.30
CA VAL A 193 14.49 -10.47 -10.55
C VAL A 193 15.61 -9.53 -11.00
N LYS A 194 15.24 -8.33 -11.44
CA LYS A 194 16.18 -7.26 -11.81
C LYS A 194 16.30 -6.19 -10.74
N ASP A 195 15.17 -5.66 -10.31
CA ASP A 195 15.09 -4.58 -9.33
C ASP A 195 13.82 -4.76 -8.50
N THR A 196 13.93 -4.79 -7.18
CA THR A 196 12.76 -4.98 -6.30
C THR A 196 12.11 -3.66 -5.88
N THR A 197 12.67 -2.54 -6.32
CA THR A 197 12.15 -1.21 -6.04
C THR A 197 10.70 -1.09 -6.53
N ALA A 198 9.84 -0.45 -5.74
CA ALA A 198 8.40 -0.27 -5.99
C ALA A 198 7.54 -1.56 -6.02
N ALA A 199 8.08 -2.74 -5.68
CA ALA A 199 7.28 -3.98 -5.63
C ALA A 199 6.12 -3.87 -4.62
N GLY A 200 6.38 -3.29 -3.44
CA GLY A 200 5.40 -3.05 -2.40
C GLY A 200 4.34 -2.02 -2.80
N ASP A 201 4.77 -0.89 -3.36
CA ASP A 201 3.84 0.16 -3.85
C ASP A 201 2.95 -0.36 -4.98
N THR A 202 3.53 -1.12 -5.91
CA THR A 202 2.80 -1.80 -6.98
C THR A 202 1.75 -2.74 -6.39
N PHE A 203 2.12 -3.51 -5.36
CA PHE A 203 1.21 -4.43 -4.70
C PHE A 203 0.03 -3.69 -4.07
N VAL A 204 0.29 -2.67 -3.23
CA VAL A 204 -0.76 -1.91 -2.52
C VAL A 204 -1.68 -1.20 -3.52
N GLY A 205 -1.11 -0.57 -4.55
CA GLY A 205 -1.86 0.14 -5.58
C GLY A 205 -2.77 -0.79 -6.38
N TYR A 206 -2.26 -1.93 -6.84
CA TYR A 206 -3.08 -2.92 -7.56
C TYR A 206 -4.11 -3.57 -6.63
N PHE A 207 -3.73 -3.96 -5.41
CA PHE A 207 -4.66 -4.58 -4.47
C PHE A 207 -5.91 -3.71 -4.27
N LEU A 208 -5.73 -2.42 -3.97
CA LEU A 208 -6.88 -1.54 -3.78
C LEU A 208 -7.62 -1.28 -5.10
N SER A 209 -6.91 -1.04 -6.21
CA SER A 209 -7.57 -0.74 -7.49
C SER A 209 -8.44 -1.91 -7.97
N THR A 210 -7.96 -3.15 -7.84
CA THR A 210 -8.73 -4.35 -8.14
C THR A 210 -9.92 -4.48 -7.19
N PHE A 211 -9.71 -4.28 -5.88
CA PHE A 211 -10.77 -4.37 -4.89
C PHE A 211 -11.90 -3.35 -5.14
N LEU A 212 -11.56 -2.15 -5.61
CA LEU A 212 -12.53 -1.12 -5.96
C LEU A 212 -13.20 -1.35 -7.32
N ARG A 213 -12.54 -2.05 -8.25
CA ARG A 213 -13.08 -2.37 -9.58
C ARG A 213 -14.05 -3.55 -9.54
N GLU A 214 -13.77 -4.55 -8.71
CA GLU A 214 -14.49 -5.82 -8.67
C GLU A 214 -15.61 -5.87 -7.63
N GLN A 215 -16.35 -4.77 -7.44
CA GLN A 215 -17.42 -4.65 -6.42
C GLN A 215 -18.61 -5.60 -6.63
N LYS A 216 -18.73 -6.21 -7.81
CA LYS A 216 -19.79 -7.18 -8.12
C LYS A 216 -19.50 -8.58 -7.57
N LEU A 217 -18.25 -8.87 -7.22
CA LEU A 217 -17.85 -10.13 -6.59
C LEU A 217 -18.25 -10.14 -5.12
N ASP A 218 -18.51 -11.32 -4.55
CA ASP A 218 -18.65 -11.42 -3.10
C ASP A 218 -17.37 -10.96 -2.39
N TYR A 219 -17.49 -10.48 -1.16
CA TYR A 219 -16.40 -9.81 -0.45
C TYR A 219 -15.11 -10.63 -0.42
N PHE A 220 -15.19 -11.92 -0.10
CA PHE A 220 -13.98 -12.74 0.04
C PHE A 220 -13.40 -13.17 -1.31
N THR A 221 -14.23 -13.42 -2.32
CA THR A 221 -13.74 -13.65 -3.69
C THR A 221 -13.06 -12.40 -4.23
N ARG A 222 -13.61 -11.21 -3.95
CA ARG A 222 -13.01 -9.93 -4.28
C ARG A 222 -11.63 -9.75 -3.62
N VAL A 223 -11.49 -10.09 -2.33
CA VAL A 223 -10.19 -10.09 -1.65
C VAL A 223 -9.20 -11.03 -2.32
N GLN A 224 -9.57 -12.30 -2.55
CA GLN A 224 -8.71 -13.28 -3.23
C GLN A 224 -8.24 -12.75 -4.59
N TYR A 225 -9.17 -12.27 -5.42
CA TYR A 225 -8.87 -11.77 -6.75
C TYR A 225 -7.95 -10.54 -6.73
N SER A 226 -8.11 -9.67 -5.73
CA SER A 226 -7.27 -8.49 -5.53
C SER A 226 -5.85 -8.86 -5.11
N LEU A 227 -5.69 -9.84 -4.21
CA LEU A 227 -4.38 -10.35 -3.81
C LEU A 227 -3.66 -10.99 -5.00
N GLU A 228 -4.35 -11.80 -5.79
CA GLU A 228 -3.79 -12.44 -6.99
C GLU A 228 -3.32 -11.42 -8.05
N GLU A 229 -4.16 -10.42 -8.37
CA GLU A 229 -3.81 -9.40 -9.37
C GLU A 229 -2.62 -8.56 -8.90
N ALA A 230 -2.60 -8.17 -7.63
CA ALA A 230 -1.50 -7.43 -7.02
C ALA A 230 -0.19 -8.23 -7.01
N THR A 231 -0.23 -9.52 -6.65
CA THR A 231 0.94 -10.40 -6.70
C THR A 231 1.49 -10.52 -8.12
N VAL A 232 0.63 -10.68 -9.13
CA VAL A 232 1.07 -10.72 -10.53
C VAL A 232 1.68 -9.39 -10.95
N ALA A 233 1.04 -8.26 -10.64
CA ALA A 233 1.55 -6.94 -10.98
C ALA A 233 2.94 -6.68 -10.38
N SER A 234 3.13 -6.98 -9.10
CA SER A 234 4.45 -6.88 -8.45
C SER A 234 5.48 -7.82 -9.07
N SER A 235 5.09 -9.05 -9.45
CA SER A 235 6.00 -9.98 -10.12
C SER A 235 6.49 -9.45 -11.49
N ILE A 236 5.66 -8.68 -12.20
CA ILE A 236 6.06 -8.05 -13.47
C ILE A 236 6.95 -6.83 -13.20
N ALA A 237 6.63 -6.02 -12.20
CA ALA A 237 7.41 -4.84 -11.84
C ALA A 237 8.87 -5.22 -11.53
N ILE A 238 9.10 -6.29 -10.75
CA ILE A 238 10.45 -6.66 -10.34
C ILE A 238 11.36 -7.23 -11.45
N GLN A 239 10.80 -7.49 -12.63
CA GLN A 239 11.54 -7.94 -13.82
C GLN A 239 12.07 -6.76 -14.66
N ARG A 240 11.85 -5.52 -14.20
CA ARG A 240 12.21 -4.28 -14.88
C ARG A 240 13.02 -3.41 -13.93
N GLU A 241 13.96 -2.63 -14.47
CA GLU A 241 14.69 -1.65 -13.66
C GLU A 241 13.83 -0.40 -13.42
N GLY A 242 13.99 0.18 -12.23
CA GLY A 242 13.43 1.46 -11.87
C GLY A 242 12.10 1.37 -11.13
N SER A 243 11.84 2.39 -10.30
CA SER A 243 10.66 2.50 -9.43
C SER A 243 9.34 2.68 -10.22
N MET A 244 8.78 3.88 -10.31
CA MET A 244 7.49 4.13 -10.96
C MET A 244 7.39 3.61 -12.41
N ILE A 245 8.49 3.58 -13.15
CA ILE A 245 8.53 3.12 -14.54
C ILE A 245 8.37 1.61 -14.70
N SER A 246 8.66 0.81 -13.67
CA SER A 246 8.50 -0.66 -13.73
C SER A 246 7.05 -1.09 -13.60
N VAL A 247 6.20 -0.27 -12.96
CA VAL A 247 4.79 -0.59 -12.70
C VAL A 247 4.06 -0.93 -14.01
N PRO A 248 3.55 -2.17 -14.17
CA PRO A 248 2.93 -2.61 -15.40
C PRO A 248 1.58 -1.93 -15.64
N THR A 249 1.13 -1.95 -16.90
CA THR A 249 -0.26 -1.65 -17.27
C THR A 249 -1.19 -2.79 -16.87
N LEU A 250 -2.48 -2.47 -16.71
CA LEU A 250 -3.49 -3.48 -16.40
C LEU A 250 -3.59 -4.54 -17.49
N SER A 251 -3.42 -4.15 -18.77
CA SER A 251 -3.47 -5.09 -19.89
C SER A 251 -2.35 -6.13 -19.80
N GLU A 252 -1.14 -5.73 -19.42
CA GLU A 252 -0.02 -6.66 -19.23
C GLU A 252 -0.31 -7.65 -18.09
N VAL A 253 -0.85 -7.16 -16.97
CA VAL A 253 -1.23 -7.99 -15.83
C VAL A 253 -2.30 -9.01 -16.24
N GLN A 254 -3.34 -8.57 -16.95
CA GLN A 254 -4.43 -9.44 -17.41
C GLN A 254 -3.94 -10.49 -18.41
N GLN A 255 -3.01 -10.13 -19.31
CA GLN A 255 -2.44 -11.07 -20.26
C GLN A 255 -1.70 -12.22 -19.56
N VAL A 256 -0.87 -11.89 -18.56
CA VAL A 256 -0.17 -12.92 -17.76
C VAL A 256 -1.16 -13.83 -17.03
N ARG A 257 -2.22 -13.26 -16.45
CA ARG A 257 -3.26 -14.04 -15.73
C ARG A 257 -4.08 -14.94 -16.65
N MET A 258 -4.36 -14.54 -17.89
CA MET A 258 -5.09 -15.36 -18.86
C MET A 258 -4.28 -16.57 -19.31
N THR A 259 -2.99 -16.38 -19.64
CA THR A 259 -2.11 -17.49 -20.01
C THR A 259 -2.01 -18.54 -18.90
N GLU A 260 -2.07 -18.14 -17.63
CA GLU A 260 -2.07 -19.08 -16.50
C GLU A 260 -3.32 -19.95 -16.42
N GLN A 261 -4.49 -19.42 -16.80
CA GLN A 261 -5.74 -20.17 -16.78
C GLN A 261 -5.82 -21.20 -17.91
N GLU A 262 -5.14 -20.95 -19.03
CA GLU A 262 -5.06 -21.88 -20.16
C GLU A 262 -4.05 -23.02 -19.94
N THR A 263 -3.11 -22.84 -19.00
CA THR A 263 -2.05 -23.81 -18.69
C THR A 263 -2.36 -24.69 -17.47
N ARG A 264 -3.53 -24.50 -16.84
CA ARG A 264 -4.03 -25.30 -15.70
C ARG A 264 -5.16 -26.21 -16.13
#